data_AF-A0A930US20-F1
#
_entry.id   AF-A0A930US20-F1
#
_cell.length_a   1.000
_cell.length_b   1.000
_cell.length_c   1.000
_cell.angle_alpha   90.00
_cell.angle_beta   90.00
_cell.angle_gamma   90.00
#
_symmetry.space_group_name_H-M   'P 1'
#
loop_
_entity.id
_entity.type
_entity.pdbx_description
1 polymer ?
#
loop_
_entity_poly.entity_id
_entity_poly.type
_entity_poly.pdbx_seq_one_letter_code
_entity_poly.pdbx_strand_id
1 'polypeptide(L)' 'AGKRYDGALGSIEPRQVRHLQAAGLADIIGHRWQGMGLSCEMRSNAPFTVQVLTRTGSGGALVNNSASGAR' A
#
# COMPACT_ATOMS: atom_id res chain seq x y z
N ALA A 1 16.01 6.77 -11.32
CA ALA A 1 14.59 6.96 -11.70
C ALA A 1 13.81 5.73 -11.26
N GLY A 2 12.60 5.89 -10.72
CA GLY A 2 11.74 4.76 -10.33
C GLY A 2 10.99 4.17 -11.53
N LYS A 3 10.63 2.88 -11.47
CA LYS A 3 9.74 2.23 -12.45
C LYS A 3 8.34 2.12 -11.85
N ARG A 4 7.34 2.60 -12.58
CA ARG A 4 5.94 2.49 -12.18
C ARG A 4 5.41 1.09 -12.47
N TYR A 5 4.66 0.54 -11.51
CA TYR A 5 3.88 -0.67 -11.66
C TYR A 5 2.46 -0.36 -11.16
N ASP A 6 1.46 -0.85 -11.86
CA ASP A 6 0.05 -0.58 -11.59
C ASP A 6 -0.71 -1.88 -11.37
N GLY A 7 -1.80 -1.81 -10.63
CA GLY A 7 -2.68 -2.95 -10.35
C GLY A 7 -3.94 -2.50 -9.60
N ALA A 8 -4.89 -3.43 -9.42
CA ALA A 8 -6.17 -3.15 -8.77
C ALA A 8 -6.34 -3.98 -7.50
N LEU A 9 -6.75 -3.32 -6.40
CA LEU A 9 -7.10 -3.99 -5.14
C LEU A 9 -8.51 -4.63 -5.21
N GLY A 10 -9.33 -4.20 -6.18
CA GLY A 10 -10.76 -4.51 -6.24
C GLY A 10 -11.60 -3.62 -5.32
N SER A 11 -12.81 -4.06 -5.02
CA SER A 11 -13.78 -3.34 -4.20
C SER A 11 -13.49 -3.51 -2.70
N ILE A 12 -13.65 -2.43 -1.93
CA ILE A 12 -13.82 -2.49 -0.48
C ILE A 12 -15.24 -2.04 -0.18
N GLU A 13 -16.05 -2.92 0.39
CA GLU A 13 -17.43 -2.60 0.71
C GLU A 13 -17.53 -1.51 1.78
N PRO A 14 -18.63 -0.73 1.81
CA PRO A 14 -18.80 0.32 2.80
C PRO A 14 -18.63 -0.18 4.23
N ARG A 15 -17.85 0.56 5.03
CA ARG A 15 -17.54 0.24 6.44
C ARG A 15 -16.74 -1.05 6.64
N GLN A 16 -16.06 -1.53 5.59
CA GLN A 16 -15.10 -2.63 5.68
C GLN A 16 -13.66 -2.13 5.60
N VAL A 17 -12.74 -2.93 6.12
CA VAL A 17 -11.30 -2.68 6.05
C VAL A 17 -10.64 -3.84 5.30
N ARG A 18 -9.73 -3.53 4.37
CA ARG A 18 -8.91 -4.53 3.68
C ARG A 18 -7.47 -4.44 4.15
N HIS A 19 -6.96 -5.54 4.70
CA HIS A 19 -5.54 -5.68 5.01
C HIS A 19 -4.80 -6.28 3.81
N LEU A 20 -3.70 -5.63 3.41
CA LEU A 20 -2.83 -6.10 2.34
C LEU A 20 -1.41 -6.27 2.88
N GLN A 21 -0.86 -7.48 2.75
CA GLN A 21 0.54 -7.76 3.05
C GLN A 21 1.41 -7.47 1.83
N ALA A 22 2.71 -7.23 2.04
CA ALA A 22 3.65 -6.93 0.96
C ALA A 22 3.74 -8.03 -0.12
N ALA A 23 3.45 -9.29 0.22
CA ALA A 23 3.36 -10.38 -0.74
C ALA A 23 2.17 -10.18 -1.70
N GLY A 24 0.97 -9.92 -1.17
CA GLY A 24 -0.21 -9.65 -1.99
C GLY A 24 -0.07 -8.39 -2.85
N LEU A 25 0.63 -7.36 -2.37
CA LEU A 25 0.96 -6.21 -3.22
C LEU A 25 1.87 -6.61 -4.38
N ALA A 26 2.89 -7.43 -4.13
CA ALA A 26 3.79 -7.92 -5.18
C ALA A 26 3.05 -8.74 -6.24
N ASP A 27 2.06 -9.53 -5.83
CA ASP A 27 1.19 -10.28 -6.74
C ASP A 27 0.33 -9.34 -7.59
N ILE A 28 -0.30 -8.33 -6.97
CA ILE A 28 -1.16 -7.34 -7.66
C ILE A 28 -0.38 -6.57 -8.74
N ILE A 29 0.85 -6.17 -8.45
CA ILE A 29 1.67 -5.37 -9.38
C ILE A 29 2.55 -6.24 -10.29
N GLY A 30 2.53 -7.57 -10.12
CA GLY A 30 3.35 -8.52 -10.86
C GLY A 30 4.86 -8.30 -10.69
N HIS A 31 5.29 -7.70 -9.58
CA HIS A 31 6.69 -7.34 -9.35
C HIS A 31 7.06 -7.37 -7.87
N ARG A 32 8.17 -8.06 -7.57
CA ARG A 32 8.83 -8.00 -6.27
C ARG A 32 9.99 -7.04 -6.32
N TRP A 33 9.88 -5.94 -5.58
CA TRP A 33 10.96 -4.97 -5.42
C TRP A 33 12.04 -5.48 -4.47
N GLN A 34 13.25 -4.95 -4.62
CA GLN A 34 14.40 -5.18 -3.73
C GLN A 34 14.79 -3.87 -3.04
N GLY A 35 15.18 -3.95 -1.76
CA GLY A 35 15.52 -2.77 -0.94
C GLY A 35 14.30 -1.99 -0.41
N MET A 36 14.54 -0.79 0.15
CA MET A 36 13.50 0.02 0.83
C MET A 36 12.82 1.06 -0.08
N GLY A 37 13.13 1.10 -1.37
CA GLY A 37 12.66 2.13 -2.29
C GLY A 37 11.28 1.79 -2.88
N LEU A 38 10.21 2.02 -2.14
CA LEU A 38 8.84 1.94 -2.67
C LEU A 38 8.07 3.22 -2.32
N SER A 39 7.53 3.87 -3.35
CA SER A 39 6.50 4.90 -3.19
C SER A 39 5.18 4.34 -3.69
N CYS A 40 4.10 4.58 -2.95
CA CYS A 40 2.77 4.09 -3.29
C CYS A 40 1.83 5.26 -3.54
N GLU A 41 1.03 5.14 -4.59
CA GLU A 41 -0.10 6.02 -4.87
C GLU A 41 -1.36 5.16 -4.88
N MET A 42 -2.38 5.55 -4.12
CA MET A 42 -3.68 4.87 -4.10
C MET A 42 -4.74 5.83 -4.59
N ARG A 43 -5.65 5.33 -5.43
CA ARG A 43 -6.75 6.10 -6.02
C ARG A 43 -8.06 5.33 -5.85
N SER A 44 -9.15 6.04 -5.64
CA SER A 44 -10.50 5.49 -5.47
C SER A 44 -11.53 6.47 -6.02
N ASN A 45 -12.71 5.97 -6.40
CA ASN A 45 -13.87 6.79 -6.78
C ASN A 45 -14.71 7.24 -5.57
N ALA A 46 -14.35 6.81 -4.36
CA ALA A 46 -14.96 7.17 -3.10
C ALA A 46 -13.89 7.54 -2.06
N PRO A 47 -14.22 8.41 -1.08
CA PRO A 47 -13.30 8.75 0.00
C PRO A 47 -12.83 7.51 0.76
N PHE A 48 -11.56 7.50 1.15
CA PHE A 48 -10.95 6.36 1.84
C PHE A 48 -9.77 6.81 2.69
N THR A 49 -9.39 5.96 3.63
CA THR A 49 -8.16 6.12 4.43
C THR A 49 -7.20 4.98 4.13
N VAL A 50 -5.90 5.27 4.22
CA VAL A 50 -4.82 4.30 4.00
C VAL A 50 -3.86 4.37 5.16
N GLN A 51 -3.37 3.20 5.55
CA GLN A 51 -2.29 3.06 6.51
C GLN A 51 -1.24 2.08 5.97
N VAL A 52 0.00 2.54 5.89
CA VAL A 52 1.16 1.71 5.54
C VAL A 52 1.99 1.50 6.80
N LEU A 53 2.11 0.23 7.19
CA LEU A 53 2.88 -0.20 8.35
C LEU A 53 4.18 -0.86 7.88
N THR A 54 5.31 -0.26 8.23
CA THR A 54 6.64 -0.75 7.83
C THR A 54 7.41 -1.20 9.07
N ARG A 55 7.88 -2.46 9.06
CA ARG A 55 8.85 -2.97 10.04
C ARG A 55 10.25 -2.57 9.60
N THR A 56 10.99 -1.86 10.44
CA THR A 56 12.38 -1.51 10.14
C THR A 56 13.32 -2.61 10.62
N GLY A 57 14.33 -2.93 9.79
CA GLY A 57 15.13 -4.17 9.92
C GLY A 57 16.16 -4.22 11.06
N SER A 58 16.31 -3.17 11.88
CA SER A 58 17.41 -3.09 12.87
C SER A 58 16.98 -2.86 14.32
N GLY A 59 15.70 -2.61 14.60
CA GLY A 59 15.26 -2.31 15.96
C GLY A 59 13.80 -2.65 16.28
N GLY A 60 13.10 -3.34 15.36
CA GLY A 60 11.69 -3.72 15.56
C GLY A 60 10.71 -2.55 15.56
N ALA A 61 11.17 -1.33 15.23
CA ALA A 61 10.32 -0.16 15.16
C ALA A 61 9.28 -0.33 14.04
N LEU A 62 8.04 0.04 14.37
CA LEU A 62 6.92 0.08 13.45
C LEU A 62 6.69 1.54 13.05
N VAL A 63 6.89 1.82 11.77
CA VAL A 63 6.56 3.12 11.19
C VAL A 63 5.14 3.03 10.64
N ASN A 64 4.28 3.96 11.09
CA ASN A 64 2.90 4.09 10.63
C ASN A 64 2.77 5.36 9.77
N ASN A 65 2.58 5.17 8.47
CA ASN A 65 2.29 6.25 7.54
C ASN A 65 0.81 6.20 7.15
N SER A 66 0.04 7.23 7.50
CA SER A 66 -1.38 7.32 7.17
C SER A 66 -1.69 8.48 6.23
N ALA A 67 -2.65 8.29 5.34
CA ALA A 67 -3.18 9.32 4.46
C ALA A 67 -4.68 9.12 4.22
N SER A 68 -5.38 10.20 3.86
CA SER A 68 -6.79 10.17 3.49
C SER A 68 -6.96 10.69 2.07
N GLY A 69 -7.70 9.96 1.24
CA GLY A 69 -8.10 10.39 -0.09
C GLY A 69 -9.46 11.08 -0.07
N ALA A 70 -9.53 12.30 -0.58
CA ALA A 70 -10.78 12.95 -0.96
C ALA A 70 -11.10 12.67 -2.44
N ARG A 71 -12.35 12.91 -2.84
CA ARG A 71 -12.75 12.83 -4.25
C ARG A 71 -12.09 13.90 -5.10
#